data_AF-A0A955NL22-F1
#
_entry.id   AF-A0A955NL22-F1
#
_cell.length_a   1.000
_cell.length_b   1.000
_cell.length_c   1.000
_cell.angle_alpha   90.00
_cell.angle_beta   90.00
_cell.angle_gamma   90.00
#
_symmetry.space_group_name_H-M   'P 1'
#
loop_
_entity.id
_entity.type
_entity.pdbx_description
1 polymer ?
#
loop_
_entity_poly.entity_id
_entity_poly.type
_entity_poly.pdbx_seq_one_letter_code
_entity_poly.pdbx_strand_id
1 'polypeptide(L)'
;MTFSRIVSTGMSVPENIVTNEDIAKRVETSDEWIFTRTGIHERRVSAEGEATSTFATNASRQALEAAGMDPMDLQCLIVATITPDLPFPASACLTQEALGAKRAAAFDI
;
A
#
# COMPACT_ATOMS: atom_id res chain seq x y z
N MET A 1 -20.80 -13.70 22.62
CA MET A 1 -19.37 -13.75 22.23
C MET A 1 -19.11 -12.59 21.30
N THR A 2 -18.01 -11.87 21.50
CA THR A 2 -17.60 -10.76 20.64
C THR A 2 -16.63 -11.30 19.60
N PHE A 3 -16.91 -11.07 18.32
CA PHE A 3 -16.05 -11.47 17.20
C PHE A 3 -15.68 -10.24 16.37
N SER A 4 -14.59 -10.34 15.61
CA SER A 4 -14.19 -9.30 14.66
C SER A 4 -14.69 -9.64 13.25
N ARG A 5 -14.93 -8.62 12.43
CA ARG A 5 -15.25 -8.74 11.01
C ARG A 5 -14.55 -7.66 10.21
N ILE A 6 -14.38 -7.89 8.90
CA ILE A 6 -13.98 -6.84 7.97
C ILE A 6 -15.19 -5.91 7.74
N VAL A 7 -14.98 -4.61 7.91
CA VAL A 7 -16.01 -3.58 7.69
C VAL A 7 -15.96 -3.01 6.26
N SER A 8 -14.76 -2.85 5.72
CA SER A 8 -14.50 -2.34 4.36
C SER A 8 -13.08 -2.69 3.91
N THR A 9 -12.77 -2.39 2.65
CA THR A 9 -11.43 -2.49 2.07
C THR A 9 -11.16 -1.28 1.18
N GLY A 10 -9.90 -1.01 0.88
CA GLY A 10 -9.44 0.03 -0.03
C GLY A 10 -8.12 -0.35 -0.67
N MET A 11 -7.79 0.25 -1.81
CA MET A 11 -6.60 -0.08 -2.58
C MET A 11 -5.96 1.18 -3.16
N SER A 12 -4.64 1.26 -3.08
CA SER A 12 -3.85 2.24 -3.81
C SER A 12 -2.61 1.57 -4.35
N VAL A 13 -2.30 1.87 -5.61
CA VAL A 13 -1.15 1.37 -6.33
C VAL A 13 -0.53 2.52 -7.13
N PRO A 14 0.77 2.47 -7.44
CA PRO A 14 1.38 3.45 -8.33
C PRO A 14 0.67 3.53 -9.68
N GLU A 15 0.64 4.73 -10.26
CA GLU A 15 0.08 4.96 -11.60
C GLU A 15 1.00 4.45 -12.71
N ASN A 16 2.32 4.48 -12.48
CA ASN A 16 3.31 4.10 -13.47
C ASN A 16 3.28 2.57 -13.71
N ILE A 17 2.93 2.21 -14.94
CA ILE A 17 2.84 0.84 -15.43
C ILE A 17 4.15 0.48 -16.13
N VAL A 18 4.75 -0.65 -15.74
CA VAL A 18 5.92 -1.23 -16.41
C VAL A 18 5.51 -2.58 -16.98
N THR A 19 5.53 -2.67 -18.32
CA THR A 19 5.19 -3.89 -19.05
C THR A 19 6.38 -4.86 -19.09
N ASN A 20 6.12 -6.12 -19.42
CA ASN A 20 7.20 -7.08 -19.67
C ASN A 20 8.12 -6.66 -20.83
N GLU A 21 7.59 -6.00 -21.86
CA GLU A 21 8.39 -5.44 -22.95
C GLU A 21 9.37 -4.37 -22.45
N ASP A 22 8.95 -3.54 -21.48
CA ASP A 22 9.83 -2.54 -20.88
C ASP A 22 10.95 -3.17 -20.05
N ILE A 23 10.68 -4.32 -19.42
CA ILE A 23 11.69 -5.11 -18.70
C ILE A 23 12.68 -5.74 -19.69
N ALA A 24 12.18 -6.30 -20.80
CA ALA A 24 13.01 -6.92 -21.84
C ALA A 24 13.99 -5.93 -22.51
N LYS A 25 13.72 -4.63 -22.45
CA LYS A 25 14.66 -3.57 -22.87
C LYS A 25 15.87 -3.40 -21.93
N ARG A 26 15.80 -3.91 -20.69
CA ARG A 26 16.79 -3.70 -19.62
C ARG A 26 17.57 -4.96 -19.26
N VAL A 27 16.96 -6.13 -19.42
CA VAL A 27 17.54 -7.44 -19.10
C VAL A 27 17.21 -8.46 -20.19
N GLU A 28 18.04 -9.49 -20.32
CA GLU A 28 17.82 -10.55 -21.31
C GLU A 28 16.64 -11.44 -20.90
N THR A 29 15.44 -11.10 -21.39
CA THR A 29 14.18 -11.82 -21.13
C THR A 29 13.15 -11.51 -22.23
N SER A 30 11.95 -12.09 -22.14
CA SER A 30 10.83 -11.82 -23.06
C SER A 30 9.50 -11.86 -22.31
N ASP A 31 8.45 -11.27 -22.90
CA ASP A 31 7.08 -11.35 -22.36
C ASP A 31 6.63 -12.81 -22.19
N GLU A 32 6.82 -13.64 -23.22
CA GLU A 32 6.50 -15.07 -23.17
C GLU A 32 7.21 -15.76 -22.00
N TRP A 33 8.52 -15.53 -21.82
CA TRP A 33 9.28 -16.16 -20.74
C TRP A 33 8.77 -15.74 -19.36
N ILE A 34 8.50 -14.45 -19.14
CA ILE A 34 8.01 -13.91 -17.87
C ILE A 34 6.60 -14.47 -17.59
N PHE A 35 5.71 -14.39 -18.58
CA PHE A 35 4.33 -14.80 -18.44
C PHE A 35 4.20 -16.31 -18.16
N THR A 36 4.88 -17.17 -18.94
CA THR A 36 4.82 -18.62 -18.72
C THR A 36 5.32 -19.04 -17.34
N ARG A 37 6.27 -18.29 -16.76
CA ARG A 37 6.85 -18.60 -15.45
C ARG A 37 6.08 -18.00 -14.27
N THR A 38 5.42 -16.85 -14.44
CA THR A 38 4.88 -16.07 -13.32
C THR A 38 3.41 -15.67 -13.46
N GLY A 39 2.86 -15.73 -14.68
CA GLY A 39 1.52 -15.21 -14.99
C GLY A 39 1.40 -13.68 -15.05
N ILE A 40 2.52 -12.95 -14.97
CA ILE A 40 2.55 -11.48 -14.92
C ILE A 40 2.74 -10.91 -16.32
N HIS A 41 1.90 -9.94 -16.71
CA HIS A 41 2.07 -9.14 -17.95
C HIS A 41 2.66 -7.75 -17.68
N GLU A 42 2.31 -7.15 -16.55
CA GLU A 42 2.73 -5.82 -16.16
C GLU A 42 2.78 -5.69 -14.64
N ARG A 43 3.45 -4.65 -14.17
CA ARG A 43 3.45 -4.28 -12.75
C ARG A 43 3.37 -2.76 -12.58
N ARG A 44 3.05 -2.35 -11.36
CA ARG A 44 3.10 -0.94 -10.94
C ARG A 44 4.43 -0.67 -10.24
N VAL A 45 5.04 0.47 -10.55
CA VAL A 45 6.32 0.90 -9.97
C VAL A 45 6.18 2.32 -9.46
N SER A 46 6.47 2.54 -8.18
CA SER A 46 6.41 3.86 -7.54
C SER A 46 7.27 4.88 -8.28
N ALA A 47 6.74 6.09 -8.41
CA ALA A 47 7.47 7.26 -8.89
C ALA A 47 8.37 7.84 -7.78
N GLU A 48 9.26 8.75 -8.15
CA GLU A 48 10.06 9.50 -7.19
C GLU A 48 9.15 10.30 -6.24
N GLY A 49 9.39 10.20 -4.94
CA GLY A 49 8.58 10.84 -3.90
C GLY A 49 7.37 10.01 -3.43
N GLU A 50 7.06 8.88 -4.06
CA GLU A 50 6.07 7.93 -3.56
C GLU A 50 6.72 6.89 -2.65
N ALA A 51 6.10 6.65 -1.50
CA ALA A 51 6.59 5.70 -0.49
C ALA A 51 5.45 4.81 0.06
N THR A 52 5.79 3.87 0.94
CA THR A 52 4.81 2.93 1.52
C THR A 52 3.67 3.68 2.21
N SER A 53 3.98 4.72 2.99
CA SER A 53 2.96 5.54 3.66
C SER A 53 2.04 6.27 2.67
N THR A 54 2.49 6.62 1.46
CA THR A 54 1.66 7.23 0.42
C THR A 54 0.50 6.29 0.04
N PHE A 55 0.83 5.06 -0.32
CA PHE A 55 -0.17 4.07 -0.74
C PHE A 55 -1.02 3.59 0.43
N ALA A 56 -0.43 3.42 1.62
CA ALA A 56 -1.17 3.08 2.82
C ALA A 56 -2.21 4.16 3.16
N THR A 57 -1.83 5.45 3.12
CA THR A 57 -2.74 6.57 3.38
C THR A 57 -3.90 6.57 2.39
N ASN A 58 -3.61 6.44 1.09
CA ASN A 58 -4.64 6.45 0.06
C ASN A 58 -5.60 5.24 0.16
N ALA A 59 -5.06 4.04 0.39
CA ALA A 59 -5.85 2.84 0.57
C ALA A 59 -6.73 2.92 1.85
N SER A 60 -6.17 3.41 2.95
CA SER A 60 -6.90 3.61 4.20
C SER A 60 -8.00 4.67 4.07
N ARG A 61 -7.76 5.76 3.34
CA ARG A 61 -8.78 6.79 3.08
C ARG A 61 -9.99 6.21 2.34
N GLN A 62 -9.75 5.43 1.29
CA GLN A 62 -10.82 4.72 0.57
C GLN A 62 -11.57 3.73 1.46
N ALA A 63 -10.85 2.98 2.31
CA ALA A 63 -11.47 2.03 3.23
C ALA A 63 -12.35 2.72 4.28
N LEU A 64 -11.87 3.83 4.87
CA LEU A 64 -12.63 4.64 5.82
C LEU A 64 -13.88 5.24 5.19
N GLU A 65 -13.75 5.80 3.97
CA GLU A 65 -14.88 6.35 3.23
C GLU A 65 -15.93 5.27 2.91
N ALA A 66 -15.51 4.10 2.42
CA ALA A 66 -16.40 2.98 2.15
C ALA A 66 -17.09 2.42 3.42
N ALA A 67 -16.46 2.57 4.58
CA ALA A 67 -17.06 2.21 5.87
C ALA A 67 -17.95 3.32 6.47
N GLY A 68 -17.89 4.55 5.93
CA GLY A 68 -18.52 5.73 6.54
C GLY A 68 -17.94 6.08 7.91
N MET A 69 -16.64 5.84 8.12
CA MET A 69 -15.94 6.05 9.40
C MET A 69 -15.02 7.26 9.34
N ASP A 70 -14.92 8.00 10.46
CA ASP A 70 -13.96 9.08 10.61
C ASP A 70 -12.58 8.52 10.99
N PRO A 71 -11.45 9.07 10.50
CA PRO A 71 -10.12 8.66 10.96
C PRO A 71 -9.94 8.67 12.48
N MET A 72 -10.67 9.51 13.22
CA MET A 72 -10.66 9.58 14.68
C MET A 72 -11.36 8.40 15.38
N ASP A 73 -12.13 7.59 14.64
CA ASP A 73 -12.73 6.36 15.14
C ASP A 73 -11.73 5.20 15.19
N LEU A 74 -10.58 5.34 14.52
CA LEU A 74 -9.51 4.34 14.55
C LEU A 74 -8.82 4.31 15.92
N GLN A 75 -8.75 3.10 16.49
CA GLN A 75 -8.04 2.82 17.73
C GLN A 75 -6.65 2.22 17.50
N CYS A 76 -6.42 1.63 16.34
CA CYS A 76 -5.16 1.00 15.97
C CYS A 76 -4.96 1.05 14.45
N LEU A 77 -3.74 1.37 14.02
CA LEU A 77 -3.29 1.39 12.64
C LEU A 77 -2.02 0.54 12.54
N ILE A 78 -2.08 -0.52 11.75
CA ILE A 78 -0.98 -1.47 11.56
C ILE A 78 -0.61 -1.46 10.08
N VAL A 79 0.66 -1.18 9.77
CA VAL A 79 1.19 -1.29 8.41
C VAL A 79 2.12 -2.49 8.33
N ALA A 80 1.76 -3.48 7.51
CA ALA A 80 2.63 -4.62 7.26
C ALA A 80 3.60 -4.28 6.12
N THR A 81 4.90 -4.12 6.41
CA THR A 81 5.88 -3.72 5.39
C THR A 81 7.31 -4.14 5.72
N ILE A 82 8.04 -4.54 4.67
CA ILE A 82 9.51 -4.74 4.69
C ILE A 82 10.26 -3.66 3.90
N THR A 83 9.54 -2.71 3.32
CA THR A 83 10.09 -1.55 2.60
C THR A 83 9.51 -0.27 3.20
N PRO A 84 9.76 0.01 4.49
CA PRO A 84 9.22 1.19 5.15
C PRO A 84 9.82 2.46 4.54
N ASP A 85 9.11 3.58 4.71
CA ASP A 85 9.56 4.90 4.27
C ASP A 85 10.93 5.26 4.87
N LEU A 86 11.11 4.94 6.15
CA LEU A 86 12.28 5.24 6.97
C LEU A 86 12.52 4.08 7.96
N PRO A 87 13.75 3.90 8.47
CA PRO A 87 14.00 2.96 9.58
C PRO A 87 13.24 3.35 10.86
N PHE A 88 13.04 4.64 11.08
CA PHE A 88 12.22 5.24 12.13
C PHE A 88 11.93 6.70 11.73
N PRO A 89 10.71 7.22 11.97
CA PRO A 89 9.52 6.58 12.55
C PRO A 89 8.91 5.49 11.66
N ALA A 90 7.99 4.71 12.22
CA ALA A 90 7.23 3.68 11.49
C ALA A 90 6.38 4.31 10.37
N SER A 91 6.19 3.58 9.28
CA SER A 91 5.34 3.96 8.14
C SER A 91 3.88 4.15 8.58
N ALA A 92 3.45 3.38 9.57
CA ALA A 92 2.17 3.53 10.25
C ALA A 92 2.02 4.90 10.92
N CYS A 93 3.07 5.45 11.54
CA CYS A 93 3.02 6.78 12.16
C CYS A 93 2.88 7.89 11.10
N LEU A 94 3.56 7.75 9.96
CA LEU A 94 3.41 8.68 8.84
C LEU A 94 2.00 8.62 8.25
N THR A 95 1.47 7.40 8.09
CA THR A 95 0.09 7.16 7.62
C THR A 95 -0.94 7.74 8.60
N GLN A 96 -0.71 7.56 9.91
CA GLN A 96 -1.55 8.09 10.97
C GLN A 96 -1.64 9.61 10.90
N GLU A 97 -0.51 10.30 10.77
CA GLU A 97 -0.45 11.75 10.67
C GLU A 97 -1.18 12.23 9.40
N ALA A 98 -0.94 11.60 8.25
CA ALA A 98 -1.55 11.96 6.98
C ALA A 98 -3.08 11.73 6.94
N LEU A 99 -3.59 10.73 7.65
CA LEU A 99 -5.03 10.49 7.82
C LEU A 99 -5.68 11.42 8.85
N GLY A 100 -4.89 11.98 9.77
CA GLY A 100 -5.41 12.67 10.96
C GLY A 100 -5.95 11.71 12.02
N ALA A 101 -5.54 10.44 12.02
CA ALA A 101 -6.01 9.39 12.94
C ALA A 101 -5.35 9.48 14.33
N LYS A 102 -5.42 10.66 14.96
CA LYS A 102 -4.60 11.05 16.14
C LYS A 102 -4.83 10.23 17.41
N ARG A 103 -5.87 9.39 17.45
CA ARG A 103 -6.21 8.52 18.59
C ARG A 103 -5.71 7.08 18.44
N ALA A 104 -5.29 6.69 17.23
CA ALA A 104 -4.87 5.32 16.98
C ALA A 104 -3.50 5.04 17.62
N ALA A 105 -3.28 3.83 18.12
CA ALA A 105 -1.92 3.30 18.20
C ALA A 105 -1.41 3.05 16.78
N ALA A 106 -0.14 3.32 16.48
CA ALA A 106 0.45 3.13 15.16
C ALA A 106 1.79 2.39 15.22
N PHE A 107 1.93 1.30 14.47
CA PHE A 107 3.19 0.54 14.38
C PHE A 107 3.27 -0.29 13.08
N ASP A 108 4.50 -0.60 12.68
CA ASP A 108 4.79 -1.48 11.54
C ASP A 108 4.97 -2.94 12.01
N ILE A 109 4.65 -3.91 11.14
CA ILE A 109 4.93 -5.34 11.30
C ILE A 109 5.61 -5.95 10.07
#